data_AF-A0A8H6UBJ6-F1
#
_entry.id   AF-A0A8H6UBJ6-F1
#
_cell.length_a   1.000
_cell.length_b   1.000
_cell.length_c   1.000
_cell.angle_alpha   90.00
_cell.angle_beta   90.00
_cell.angle_gamma   90.00
#
_symmetry.space_group_name_H-M   'P 1'
#
loop_
_entity.id
_entity.type
_entity.pdbx_description
1 polymer ?
#
loop_
_entity_poly.entity_id
_entity_poly.type
_entity_poly.pdbx_seq_one_letter_code
_entity_poly.pdbx_strand_id
1 'polypeptide(L)'
;MSCDVQPVTNLRILKRVAPFGVDRAAWSKELIEDGFRAYEAITAKSAGVFSVGDSITMADVCLLPAVWGAERAGVKVEDFPTIYRVAQRLEEEDAVKRAHWRTQPDTPEEFRVSLV
;
A
#
# COMPACT_ATOMS: atom_id res chain seq x y z
N MET A 1 0.22 -9.62 -3.66
CA MET A 1 -0.30 -8.41 -2.97
C MET A 1 -1.74 -8.13 -3.32
N SER A 2 -2.06 -7.77 -4.57
CA SER A 2 -3.43 -7.37 -4.96
C SER A 2 -4.49 -8.47 -4.79
N CYS A 3 -4.12 -9.74 -4.93
CA CYS A 3 -5.07 -10.87 -4.81
C CYS A 3 -5.15 -11.44 -3.40
N ASP A 4 -4.03 -11.51 -2.67
CA ASP A 4 -3.99 -12.20 -1.37
C ASP A 4 -4.13 -11.27 -0.17
N VAL A 5 -3.77 -9.99 -0.31
CA VAL A 5 -3.82 -9.01 0.79
C VAL A 5 -5.09 -8.17 0.70
N GLN A 6 -5.32 -7.52 -0.44
CA GLN A 6 -6.38 -6.52 -0.56
C GLN A 6 -7.79 -7.08 -0.32
N PRO A 7 -8.17 -8.28 -0.80
CA PRO A 7 -9.51 -8.79 -0.58
C PRO A 7 -9.80 -9.10 0.89
N VAL A 8 -8.83 -9.67 1.62
CA VAL A 8 -8.99 -10.11 3.01
C VAL A 8 -8.86 -8.97 4.02
N THR A 9 -8.20 -7.87 3.66
CA THR A 9 -8.12 -6.64 4.46
C THR A 9 -9.15 -5.58 4.06
N ASN A 10 -9.98 -5.85 3.05
CA ASN A 10 -11.03 -4.94 2.62
C ASN A 10 -12.05 -4.69 3.74
N LEU A 11 -12.51 -3.45 3.91
CA LEU A 11 -13.52 -3.05 4.90
C LEU A 11 -14.77 -3.94 4.89
N ARG A 12 -15.20 -4.40 3.70
CA ARG A 12 -16.34 -5.30 3.56
C ARG A 12 -16.09 -6.66 4.23
N ILE A 13 -14.89 -7.22 4.10
CA ILE A 13 -14.52 -8.48 4.74
C ILE A 13 -14.24 -8.26 6.22
N LEU A 14 -13.55 -7.18 6.58
CA LEU A 14 -13.32 -6.79 7.96
C LEU A 14 -14.64 -6.65 8.76
N LYS A 15 -15.68 -6.05 8.17
CA LYS A 15 -17.03 -5.97 8.78
C LYS A 15 -17.69 -7.35 8.95
N ARG A 16 -17.43 -8.30 8.05
CA ARG A 16 -17.97 -9.67 8.13
C ARG A 16 -17.25 -10.52 9.17
N VAL A 17 -15.96 -10.28 9.41
CA VAL A 17 -15.21 -11.04 10.41
C VAL A 17 -15.32 -10.45 11.82
N ALA A 18 -15.69 -9.18 11.95
CA ALA A 18 -15.84 -8.49 13.24
C ALA A 18 -16.72 -9.25 14.26
N PRO A 19 -17.88 -9.84 13.90
CA PRO A 19 -18.73 -10.55 14.85
C PRO A 19 -18.10 -11.83 15.43
N PHE A 20 -17.01 -12.34 14.84
CA PHE A 20 -16.29 -13.50 15.36
C PHE A 20 -15.21 -13.14 16.40
N GLY A 21 -15.15 -11.87 16.84
CA GLY A 21 -14.20 -11.42 17.87
C GLY A 21 -12.78 -11.16 17.34
N VAL A 22 -12.60 -11.08 16.02
CA VAL A 22 -11.31 -10.76 15.39
C VAL A 22 -10.94 -9.31 15.63
N ASP A 23 -9.71 -9.07 16.09
CA ASP A 23 -9.11 -7.73 16.03
C ASP A 23 -8.77 -7.40 14.58
N ARG A 24 -9.58 -6.52 13.98
CA ARG A 24 -9.46 -6.10 12.58
C ARG A 24 -8.17 -5.33 12.29
N ALA A 25 -7.63 -4.62 13.28
CA ALA A 25 -6.40 -3.86 13.11
C ALA A 25 -5.21 -4.82 13.06
N ALA A 26 -5.10 -5.72 14.04
CA ALA A 26 -4.08 -6.77 14.05
C ALA A 26 -4.18 -7.67 12.80
N TRP A 27 -5.39 -8.12 12.46
CA TRP A 27 -5.67 -8.91 11.26
C TRP A 27 -5.15 -8.24 9.98
N SER A 28 -5.45 -6.95 9.80
CA SER A 28 -5.03 -6.24 8.60
C SER A 28 -3.52 -6.07 8.55
N LYS A 29 -2.92 -5.68 9.69
CA LYS A 29 -1.49 -5.45 9.80
C LYS A 29 -0.69 -6.70 9.48
N GLU A 30 -1.01 -7.83 10.11
CA GLU A 30 -0.30 -9.10 9.93
C GLU A 30 -0.35 -9.58 8.48
N LEU A 31 -1.54 -9.56 7.86
CA LEU A 31 -1.72 -10.01 6.47
C LEU A 31 -1.02 -9.08 5.47
N ILE A 32 -0.98 -7.77 5.73
CA ILE A 32 -0.23 -6.83 4.90
C ILE A 32 1.27 -7.09 5.03
N GLU A 33 1.78 -7.26 6.26
CA GLU A 33 3.20 -7.57 6.51
C GLU A 33 3.62 -8.87 5.83
N ASP A 34 2.80 -9.92 5.84
CA ASP A 34 3.06 -11.16 5.11
C ASP A 34 3.17 -10.94 3.60
N GLY A 35 2.24 -10.17 3.03
CA GLY A 35 2.28 -9.81 1.62
C GLY A 35 3.50 -8.96 1.26
N PHE A 36 3.90 -8.05 2.15
CA PHE A 36 5.06 -7.18 1.97
C PHE A 36 6.36 -7.98 2.08
N ARG A 37 6.47 -8.92 3.02
CA ARG A 37 7.61 -9.86 3.09
C ARG A 37 7.78 -10.62 1.78
N ALA A 38 6.69 -11.13 1.22
CA ALA A 38 6.74 -11.86 -0.06
C ALA A 38 7.12 -10.95 -1.23
N TYR A 39 6.54 -9.75 -1.31
CA TYR A 39 6.85 -8.79 -2.37
C TYR A 39 8.29 -8.28 -2.28
N GLU A 40 8.76 -7.89 -1.09
CA GLU A 40 10.13 -7.46 -0.81
C GLU A 40 11.15 -8.50 -1.30
N ALA A 41 10.94 -9.78 -1.00
CA ALA A 41 11.84 -10.86 -1.41
C ALA A 41 11.93 -11.05 -2.94
N ILE A 42 10.86 -10.74 -3.67
CA ILE A 42 10.83 -10.78 -5.15
C ILE A 42 11.47 -9.52 -5.70
N THR A 43 11.01 -8.36 -5.25
CA THR A 43 11.37 -7.04 -5.76
C THR A 43 12.84 -6.70 -5.47
N ALA A 44 13.41 -7.20 -4.37
CA ALA A 44 14.85 -7.08 -4.08
C ALA A 44 15.75 -7.67 -5.19
N LYS A 45 15.22 -8.54 -6.06
CA LYS A 45 15.95 -9.16 -7.17
C LYS A 45 15.74 -8.46 -8.52
N SER A 46 14.66 -7.68 -8.65
CA SER A 46 14.24 -7.07 -9.93
C SER A 46 14.27 -5.54 -9.93
N ALA A 47 14.28 -4.91 -8.76
CA ALA A 47 14.15 -3.47 -8.65
C ALA A 47 15.40 -2.74 -9.15
N GLY A 48 15.17 -1.74 -9.99
CA GLY A 48 16.12 -0.66 -10.26
C GLY A 48 15.63 0.59 -9.53
N VAL A 49 15.37 1.67 -10.27
CA VAL A 49 14.68 2.85 -9.72
C VAL A 49 13.30 2.48 -9.17
N PHE A 50 12.54 1.65 -9.89
CA PHE A 50 11.19 1.20 -9.53
C PHE A 50 11.17 -0.31 -9.24
N SER A 51 9.97 -0.90 -9.09
CA SER A 51 9.83 -2.32 -8.70
C SER A 51 10.44 -3.30 -9.70
N VAL A 52 10.52 -2.92 -10.98
CA VAL A 52 11.13 -3.72 -12.05
C VAL A 52 11.98 -2.81 -12.94
N GLY A 53 13.30 -2.83 -12.75
CA GLY A 53 14.21 -1.94 -13.47
C GLY A 53 13.92 -0.46 -13.23
N ASP A 54 14.12 0.36 -14.26
CA ASP A 54 14.14 1.82 -14.14
C ASP A 54 12.90 2.53 -14.72
N SER A 55 11.87 1.77 -15.09
CA SER A 55 10.60 2.32 -15.59
C SER A 55 9.44 1.89 -14.70
N ILE A 56 8.42 2.75 -14.59
CA ILE A 56 7.19 2.42 -13.87
C ILE A 56 6.46 1.29 -14.60
N THR A 57 6.02 0.30 -13.85
CA THR A 57 5.29 -0.87 -14.36
C THR A 57 3.99 -1.10 -13.60
N MET A 58 3.22 -2.11 -14.01
CA MET A 58 2.03 -2.53 -13.27
C MET A 58 2.36 -2.96 -11.83
N ALA A 59 3.59 -3.41 -11.55
CA ALA A 59 4.01 -3.77 -10.20
C ALA A 59 3.97 -2.55 -9.26
N ASP A 60 4.38 -1.38 -9.74
CA ASP A 60 4.39 -0.11 -9.00
C ASP A 60 2.97 0.43 -8.79
N VAL A 61 2.14 0.35 -9.83
CA VAL A 61 0.73 0.75 -9.79
C VAL A 61 -0.05 -0.08 -8.76
N CYS A 62 0.32 -1.34 -8.58
CA CYS A 62 -0.26 -2.21 -7.55
C CYS A 62 0.38 -2.01 -6.15
N LEU A 63 1.67 -1.67 -6.10
CA LEU A 63 2.41 -1.48 -4.85
C LEU A 63 1.93 -0.25 -4.09
N LEU A 64 1.85 0.90 -4.74
CA LEU A 64 1.69 2.17 -4.04
C LEU A 64 0.36 2.30 -3.27
N PRO A 65 -0.81 1.92 -3.83
CA PRO A 65 -2.05 1.88 -3.05
C PRO A 65 -2.00 0.90 -1.86
N ALA A 66 -1.23 -0.19 -1.99
CA ALA A 66 -1.03 -1.12 -0.90
C ALA A 66 -0.17 -0.51 0.22
N VAL A 67 0.84 0.31 -0.12
CA VAL A 67 1.65 1.09 0.84
C VAL A 67 0.79 2.08 1.62
N TRP A 68 -0.04 2.89 0.95
CA TRP A 68 -0.99 3.79 1.63
C TRP A 68 -1.95 3.04 2.57
N GLY A 69 -2.40 1.85 2.15
CA GLY A 69 -3.22 0.97 2.98
C GLY A 69 -2.46 0.44 4.20
N ALA A 70 -1.19 0.08 4.03
CA ALA A 70 -0.31 -0.44 5.07
C ALA A 70 -0.06 0.59 6.17
N GLU A 71 0.24 1.83 5.79
CA GLU A 71 0.44 2.94 6.74
C GLU A 71 -0.82 3.18 7.58
N ARG A 72 -2.00 3.18 6.93
CA ARG A 72 -3.30 3.29 7.62
C ARG A 72 -3.59 2.11 8.55
N ALA A 73 -3.02 0.95 8.28
CA ALA A 73 -3.11 -0.24 9.13
C ALA A 73 -2.02 -0.29 10.23
N GLY A 74 -1.13 0.71 10.29
CA GLY A 74 -0.06 0.78 11.29
C GLY A 74 1.12 -0.16 11.02
N VAL A 75 1.31 -0.56 9.77
CA VAL A 75 2.53 -1.25 9.30
C VAL A 75 3.66 -0.21 9.22
N LYS A 76 4.85 -0.58 9.71
CA LYS A 76 6.07 0.22 9.52
C LYS A 76 6.68 -0.18 8.18
N VAL A 77 6.43 0.62 7.15
CA VAL A 77 6.86 0.29 5.78
C VAL A 77 8.37 0.33 5.65
N GLU A 78 9.05 1.08 6.51
CA GLU A 78 10.50 1.20 6.62
C GLU A 78 11.19 -0.13 6.97
N ASP A 79 10.47 -1.09 7.54
CA ASP A 79 10.97 -2.45 7.79
C ASP A 79 11.13 -3.26 6.48
N PHE A 80 10.65 -2.72 5.35
CA PHE A 80 10.75 -3.28 4.00
C PHE A 80 11.53 -2.34 3.08
N PRO A 81 12.88 -2.38 3.10
CA PRO A 81 13.72 -1.31 2.56
C PRO A 81 13.56 -1.10 1.05
N THR A 82 13.34 -2.15 0.25
CA THR A 82 13.14 -2.03 -1.20
C THR A 82 11.78 -1.42 -1.50
N ILE A 83 10.71 -1.92 -0.87
CA ILE A 83 9.36 -1.35 -0.96
C ILE A 83 9.38 0.12 -0.56
N TYR A 84 9.97 0.44 0.59
CA TYR A 84 10.03 1.81 1.11
C TYR A 84 10.72 2.75 0.12
N ARG A 85 11.89 2.37 -0.39
CA ARG A 85 12.63 3.18 -1.38
C ARG A 85 11.82 3.39 -2.66
N VAL A 86 11.21 2.34 -3.19
CA VAL A 86 10.42 2.43 -4.43
C VAL A 86 9.18 3.30 -4.21
N ALA A 87 8.48 3.13 -3.09
CA ALA A 87 7.32 3.95 -2.75
C ALA A 87 7.67 5.44 -2.64
N GLN A 88 8.75 5.78 -1.92
CA GLN A 88 9.23 7.16 -1.82
C GLN A 88 9.52 7.77 -3.19
N ARG A 89 10.17 7.02 -4.10
CA ARG A 89 10.45 7.50 -5.45
C ARG A 89 9.17 7.70 -6.27
N LEU A 90 8.18 6.82 -6.13
CA LEU A 90 6.88 6.94 -6.82
C LEU A 90 6.10 8.17 -6.33
N GLU A 91 6.15 8.51 -5.04
CA GLU A 91 5.48 9.69 -4.46
C GLU A 91 5.97 11.02 -5.05
N GLU A 92 7.18 11.04 -5.61
CA GLU A 92 7.72 12.23 -6.27
C GLU A 92 7.07 12.49 -7.64
N GLU A 93 6.42 11.49 -8.25
CA GLU A 93 5.81 11.60 -9.58
C GLU A 93 4.50 12.39 -9.55
N ASP A 94 4.36 13.39 -10.42
CA ASP A 94 3.17 14.24 -10.44
C ASP A 94 1.88 13.47 -10.77
N ALA A 95 1.99 12.40 -11.58
CA ALA A 95 0.87 11.51 -11.84
C ALA A 95 0.39 10.81 -10.57
N VAL A 96 1.32 10.41 -9.70
CA VAL A 96 1.03 9.77 -8.41
C VAL A 96 0.43 10.79 -7.43
N LYS A 97 1.01 11.98 -7.29
CA LYS A 97 0.47 13.04 -6.42
C LYS A 97 -0.98 13.36 -6.75
N ARG A 98 -1.32 13.47 -8.04
CA ARG A 98 -2.70 13.69 -8.50
C ARG A 98 -3.62 12.50 -8.24
N ALA A 99 -3.10 11.28 -8.30
CA ALA A 99 -3.83 10.03 -8.07
C ALA A 99 -3.92 9.65 -6.58
N HIS A 100 -3.23 10.37 -5.69
CA HIS A 100 -3.22 10.08 -4.27
C HIS A 100 -4.63 10.13 -3.68
N TRP A 101 -4.97 9.19 -2.79
CA TRP A 101 -6.35 9.06 -2.27
C TRP A 101 -6.84 10.28 -1.49
N ARG A 102 -5.91 11.14 -1.04
CA ARG A 102 -6.19 12.39 -0.30
C ARG A 102 -6.46 13.60 -1.20
N THR A 103 -6.28 13.49 -2.51
CA THR A 103 -6.48 14.59 -3.48
C THR A 103 -7.68 14.36 -4.39
N GLN A 104 -8.55 13.41 -4.04
CA GLN A 104 -9.72 13.06 -4.85
C GLN A 104 -10.96 13.87 -4.43
N PRO A 105 -11.92 14.07 -5.35
CA PRO A 105 -13.16 14.80 -5.02
C PRO A 105 -13.98 14.16 -3.90
N ASP A 106 -13.94 12.83 -3.79
CA ASP A 106 -14.67 12.03 -2.81
C ASP A 106 -13.89 11.78 -1.51
N THR A 107 -12.65 12.26 -1.40
CA THR A 107 -11.91 12.22 -0.13
C THR A 107 -12.70 12.99 0.94
N PRO A 108 -12.99 12.41 2.12
CA PRO A 108 -13.59 13.15 3.23
C PRO A 108 -12.75 14.38 3.60
N GLU A 109 -13.41 15.47 4.00
CA GLU A 109 -12.76 16.78 4.22
C GLU A 109 -11.60 16.70 5.21
N GLU A 110 -11.75 15.93 6.28
CA GLU A 110 -10.74 15.74 7.33
C GLU A 110 -9.46 15.07 6.84
N PHE A 111 -9.50 14.38 5.69
CA PHE A 111 -8.35 13.72 5.09
C PHE A 111 -7.83 14.43 3.84
N ARG A 112 -8.55 15.41 3.28
CA ARG A 112 -8.16 16.04 2.03
C ARG A 112 -6.88 16.86 2.18
N VAL A 113 -6.00 16.79 1.19
CA VAL A 113 -4.83 17.67 1.07
C VAL A 113 -4.95 18.48 -0.21
N SER A 114 -4.64 19.76 -0.14
CA SER A 114 -4.49 20.59 -1.33
C SER A 114 -3.21 20.17 -2.05
N LEU A 115 -3.28 19.98 -3.37
CA LEU A 115 -2.08 19.92 -4.20
C LEU A 115 -1.42 21.30 -4.09
N VAL A 116 -0.18 21.34 -3.60
CA VAL A 116 0.67 22.54 -3.62
C VAL A 116 1.17 22.78 -5.03
#